data_AF-A0A0N4XGW4-F1
#
_entry.id   AF-A0A0N4XGW4-F1
#
_cell.length_a   1.000
_cell.length_b   1.000
_cell.length_c   1.000
_cell.angle_alpha   90.00
_cell.angle_beta   90.00
_cell.angle_gamma   90.00
#
_symmetry.space_group_name_H-M   'P 1'
#
loop_
_entity.id
_entity.type
_entity.pdbx_description
1 polymer ?
#
loop_
_entity_poly.entity_id
_entity_poly.type
_entity_poly.pdbx_seq_one_letter_code
_entity_poly.pdbx_strand_id
1 'polypeptide(L)'
;MGKGGGDNVVVAVRVRPFNDREKSRKAQLIIDMPDGQRTCIRDPNNPSDEKWFTFDHSYWSHDGFKTEKNGYFSPESDKYADQNRVFNDLGRGVLENAWAGYNCSLFAYGQTGSIVPTVCEELFKKIEEKKDSKKGGSYEVFISMFEIYCEKIRDLLSSKEPPKGGLKLREHPKTGFYVENLSSAPVNSYKEIEEMIEQGTKNRTIAATNMNATSSR
;
A
#
# COMPACT_ATOMS: atom_id res chain seq x y z
N MET A 1 -33.39 -7.87 -11.59
CA MET A 1 -32.32 -8.77 -12.10
C MET A 1 -31.07 -8.49 -11.31
N GLY A 2 -30.75 -9.35 -10.33
CA GLY A 2 -29.54 -9.22 -9.53
C GLY A 2 -28.32 -9.64 -10.35
N LYS A 3 -27.41 -8.71 -10.62
CA LYS A 3 -26.04 -9.08 -10.99
C LYS A 3 -25.38 -9.59 -9.72
N GLY A 4 -25.13 -10.90 -9.66
CA GLY A 4 -24.16 -11.45 -8.73
C GLY A 4 -22.80 -10.85 -9.07
N GLY A 5 -22.37 -9.86 -8.30
CA GLY A 5 -21.04 -9.28 -8.40
C GLY A 5 -20.08 -10.23 -7.69
N GLY A 6 -19.38 -11.06 -8.46
CA GLY A 6 -18.21 -11.76 -7.93
C GLY A 6 -17.17 -10.72 -7.53
N ASP A 7 -16.63 -10.85 -6.32
CA ASP A 7 -15.50 -10.05 -5.84
C ASP A 7 -14.30 -10.29 -6.77
N ASN A 8 -14.13 -9.40 -7.74
CA ASN A 8 -13.02 -9.47 -8.68
C ASN A 8 -11.77 -8.91 -8.01
N VAL A 9 -10.70 -9.70 -8.02
CA VAL A 9 -9.36 -9.21 -7.69
C VAL A 9 -9.01 -8.13 -8.72
N VAL A 10 -8.80 -6.90 -8.24
CA VAL A 10 -8.33 -5.79 -9.07
C VAL A 10 -6.81 -5.79 -9.09
N VAL A 11 -6.23 -5.88 -10.28
CA VAL A 11 -4.78 -5.86 -10.50
C VAL A 11 -4.40 -4.56 -11.18
N ALA A 12 -3.50 -3.83 -10.53
CA ALA A 12 -2.95 -2.59 -11.05
C ALA A 12 -1.43 -2.63 -11.09
N VAL A 13 -0.85 -2.04 -12.13
CA VAL A 13 0.60 -1.83 -12.27
C VAL A 13 0.92 -0.35 -12.34
N ARG A 14 2.10 0.04 -11.85
CA ARG A 14 2.54 1.43 -11.81
C ARG A 14 4.01 1.54 -12.11
N VAL A 15 4.36 2.38 -13.09
CA VAL A 15 5.76 2.69 -13.41
C VAL A 15 6.19 3.96 -12.68
N ARG A 16 7.29 3.88 -11.91
CA ARG A 16 7.84 5.02 -11.16
C ARG A 16 8.82 5.85 -12.00
N PRO A 17 9.19 7.07 -11.56
CA PRO A 17 10.29 7.81 -12.16
C PRO A 17 11.61 7.07 -11.97
N PHE A 18 12.60 7.39 -12.80
CA PHE A 18 13.96 6.91 -12.57
C PHE A 18 14.51 7.42 -11.23
N ASN A 19 15.20 6.55 -10.51
CA ASN A 19 15.99 6.90 -9.33
C ASN A 19 17.35 7.50 -9.76
N ASP A 20 18.13 8.01 -8.81
CA ASP A 20 19.39 8.70 -9.10
C ASP A 20 20.44 7.78 -9.75
N ARG A 21 20.41 6.48 -9.43
CA ARG A 21 21.29 5.48 -10.03
C ARG A 21 20.94 5.23 -11.50
N GLU A 22 19.66 5.16 -11.83
CA GLU A 22 19.17 4.98 -13.21
C GLU A 22 19.46 6.23 -14.06
N LYS A 23 19.25 7.42 -13.51
CA LYS A 23 19.59 8.70 -14.16
C LYS A 23 21.09 8.82 -14.43
N SER A 24 21.93 8.57 -13.41
CA SER A 24 23.40 8.65 -13.55
C SER A 24 23.96 7.66 -14.56
N ARG A 25 23.32 6.50 -14.73
CA ARG A 25 23.69 5.49 -15.73
C ARG A 25 23.05 5.73 -17.10
N LYS A 26 22.25 6.78 -17.27
CA LYS A 26 21.47 7.05 -18.49
C LYS A 26 20.67 5.80 -18.93
N ALA A 27 19.99 5.18 -17.96
CA ALA A 27 19.20 3.99 -18.20
C ALA A 27 18.11 4.26 -19.26
N GLN A 28 17.86 3.27 -20.12
CA GLN A 28 16.83 3.35 -21.13
C GLN A 28 15.46 3.01 -20.53
N LEU A 29 14.44 3.81 -20.85
CA LEU A 29 13.05 3.50 -20.50
C LEU A 29 12.53 2.42 -21.45
N ILE A 30 12.11 1.30 -20.88
CA ILE A 30 11.62 0.14 -21.64
C ILE A 30 10.12 -0.13 -21.43
N ILE A 31 9.46 0.71 -20.62
CA ILE A 31 8.03 0.57 -20.31
C ILE A 31 7.22 1.61 -21.07
N ASP A 32 6.06 1.21 -21.56
CA ASP A 32 5.07 2.10 -22.17
C ASP A 32 3.65 1.75 -21.70
N MET A 33 2.82 2.76 -21.48
CA MET A 33 1.45 2.62 -20.98
C MET A 33 0.55 3.65 -21.69
N PRO A 34 -0.11 3.28 -22.81
CA PRO A 34 -0.74 4.26 -23.70
C PRO A 34 -2.14 4.70 -23.26
N ASP A 35 -2.90 3.86 -22.54
CA ASP A 35 -4.35 4.05 -22.37
C ASP A 35 -4.88 3.70 -20.97
N GLY A 36 -3.98 3.51 -20.00
CA GLY A 36 -4.36 3.24 -18.61
C GLY A 36 -4.78 1.79 -18.33
N GLN A 37 -4.76 0.88 -19.32
CA GLN A 37 -5.02 -0.56 -19.09
C GLN A 37 -3.90 -1.45 -19.63
N ARG A 38 -3.25 -1.04 -20.72
CA ARG A 38 -2.16 -1.80 -21.34
C ARG A 38 -0.80 -1.33 -20.83
N THR A 39 0.08 -2.30 -20.62
CA THR A 39 1.50 -2.09 -20.32
C THR A 39 2.35 -2.86 -21.33
N CYS A 40 3.28 -2.18 -21.98
CA CYS A 40 4.30 -2.78 -22.84
C CYS A 40 5.65 -2.78 -22.14
N ILE A 41 6.39 -3.86 -22.30
CA ILE A 41 7.83 -3.93 -22.00
C ILE A 41 8.58 -4.28 -23.29
N ARG A 42 9.66 -3.55 -23.56
CA ARG A 42 10.52 -3.73 -24.74
C ARG A 42 11.89 -4.28 -24.34
N ASP A 43 12.47 -5.16 -25.17
CA ASP A 43 13.87 -5.54 -24.99
C ASP A 43 14.79 -4.36 -25.38
N PRO A 44 15.68 -3.87 -24.49
CA PRO A 44 16.60 -2.79 -24.82
C PRO A 44 17.56 -3.13 -25.97
N ASN A 45 17.87 -4.40 -26.20
CA ASN A 45 18.75 -4.87 -27.29
C ASN A 45 17.99 -5.21 -28.57
N ASN A 46 16.67 -5.42 -28.48
CA ASN A 46 15.80 -5.68 -29.62
C ASN A 46 14.48 -4.93 -29.46
N PRO A 47 14.42 -3.62 -29.81
CA PRO A 47 13.22 -2.81 -29.62
C PRO A 47 11.97 -3.28 -30.37
N SER A 48 12.13 -4.20 -31.34
CA SER A 48 11.01 -4.82 -32.05
C SER A 48 10.35 -5.97 -31.27
N ASP A 49 11.03 -6.51 -30.24
CA ASP A 49 10.45 -7.48 -29.31
C ASP A 49 9.68 -6.74 -28.21
N GLU A 50 8.37 -6.58 -28.45
CA GLU A 50 7.43 -5.98 -27.52
C GLU A 50 6.56 -7.04 -26.85
N LYS A 51 6.45 -6.98 -25.52
CA LYS A 51 5.52 -7.82 -24.75
C LYS A 51 4.45 -6.96 -24.11
N TRP A 52 3.21 -7.25 -24.47
CA TRP A 52 2.04 -6.51 -24.03
C TRP A 52 1.26 -7.28 -22.96
N PHE A 53 0.87 -6.56 -21.92
CA PHE A 53 0.06 -7.04 -20.80
C PHE A 53 -1.13 -6.12 -20.61
N THR A 54 -2.25 -6.66 -20.11
CA THR A 54 -3.46 -5.90 -19.79
C THR A 54 -3.81 -6.12 -18.33
N PHE A 55 -4.12 -5.02 -17.64
CA PHE A 55 -4.49 -4.97 -16.22
C PHE A 55 -5.75 -4.13 -16.06
N ASP A 56 -6.37 -4.15 -14.88
CA ASP A 56 -7.48 -3.25 -14.58
C ASP A 56 -7.02 -1.79 -14.62
N HIS A 57 -5.80 -1.53 -14.13
CA HIS A 57 -5.14 -0.22 -14.22
C HIS A 57 -3.65 -0.33 -14.54
N SER A 58 -3.16 0.53 -15.44
CA SER A 58 -1.75 0.72 -15.78
C SER A 58 -1.39 2.19 -15.61
N TYR A 59 -0.81 2.52 -14.46
CA TYR A 59 -0.50 3.88 -14.04
C TYR A 59 0.87 4.34 -14.53
N TRP A 60 0.85 5.32 -15.43
CA TRP A 60 2.06 6.04 -15.83
C TRP A 60 2.43 7.07 -14.78
N SER A 61 3.43 6.80 -13.95
CA SER A 61 3.96 7.77 -12.97
C SER A 61 5.44 8.03 -13.21
N HIS A 62 5.91 7.92 -14.46
CA HIS A 62 7.33 8.03 -14.79
C HIS A 62 7.81 9.48 -14.95
N ASP A 63 7.04 10.29 -15.69
CA ASP A 63 7.34 11.68 -16.04
C ASP A 63 6.04 12.49 -16.21
N GLY A 64 6.15 13.77 -16.60
CA GLY A 64 4.99 14.65 -16.77
C GLY A 64 4.38 15.10 -15.45
N PHE A 65 5.24 15.32 -14.44
CA PHE A 65 4.88 15.82 -13.12
C PHE A 65 5.76 17.01 -12.74
N LYS A 66 5.22 17.86 -11.88
CA LYS A 66 5.97 18.92 -11.18
C LYS A 66 6.08 18.60 -9.70
N THR A 67 7.21 18.97 -9.11
CA THR A 67 7.43 18.81 -7.67
C THR A 67 6.91 20.04 -6.94
N GLU A 68 5.87 19.84 -6.15
CA GLU A 68 5.31 20.85 -5.25
C GLU A 68 6.23 21.10 -4.05
N LYS A 69 6.03 22.22 -3.35
CA LYS A 69 6.86 22.62 -2.19
C LYS A 69 6.87 21.60 -1.05
N ASN A 70 5.80 20.81 -0.92
CA ASN A 70 5.66 19.75 0.08
C ASN A 70 6.25 18.40 -0.40
N GLY A 71 6.93 18.36 -1.55
CA GLY A 71 7.47 17.14 -2.15
C GLY A 71 6.44 16.31 -2.91
N TYR A 72 5.18 16.77 -3.03
CA TYR A 72 4.16 16.09 -3.82
C TYR A 72 4.45 16.22 -5.32
N PHE A 73 4.32 15.11 -6.06
CA PHE A 73 4.39 15.12 -7.51
C PHE A 73 2.99 15.29 -8.09
N SER A 74 2.66 16.50 -8.54
CA SER A 74 1.38 16.82 -9.17
C SER A 74 1.48 16.67 -10.69
N PRO A 75 0.37 16.27 -11.36
CA PRO A 75 0.37 16.06 -12.80
C PRO A 75 0.57 17.39 -13.56
N GLU A 76 1.46 17.38 -14.55
CA GLU A 76 1.53 18.41 -15.60
C GLU A 76 0.74 18.00 -16.85
N SER A 77 0.39 16.72 -16.95
CA SER A 77 -0.42 16.16 -18.04
C SER A 77 -1.36 15.07 -17.54
N ASP A 78 -2.45 14.82 -18.27
CA ASP A 78 -3.44 13.77 -17.95
C ASP A 78 -2.86 12.34 -17.98
N LYS A 79 -1.68 12.18 -18.60
CA LYS A 79 -0.96 10.90 -18.63
C LYS A 79 -0.40 10.55 -17.26
N TYR A 80 0.06 11.53 -16.47
CA TYR A 80 0.68 11.26 -15.17
C TYR A 80 -0.37 10.84 -14.13
N ALA A 81 -0.18 9.67 -13.54
CA ALA A 81 -0.96 9.17 -12.43
C ALA A 81 -0.27 9.54 -11.10
N ASP A 82 -0.83 10.53 -10.43
CA ASP A 82 -0.39 10.95 -9.10
C ASP A 82 -0.93 10.02 -7.98
N GLN A 83 -0.58 10.31 -6.72
CA GLN A 83 -1.08 9.52 -5.59
C GLN A 83 -2.61 9.57 -5.48
N ASN A 84 -3.21 10.73 -5.77
CA ASN A 84 -4.65 10.93 -5.69
C ASN A 84 -5.40 10.07 -6.69
N ARG A 85 -4.93 9.99 -7.95
CA ARG A 85 -5.53 9.11 -8.96
C ARG A 85 -5.50 7.64 -8.53
N VAL A 86 -4.33 7.16 -8.08
CA VAL A 86 -4.17 5.77 -7.61
C VAL A 86 -5.07 5.49 -6.40
N PHE A 87 -5.19 6.44 -5.46
CA PHE A 87 -6.10 6.31 -4.33
C PHE A 87 -7.56 6.30 -4.75
N ASN A 88 -7.98 7.18 -5.67
CA ASN A 88 -9.37 7.23 -6.13
C ASN A 88 -9.79 5.96 -6.87
N ASP A 89 -8.89 5.38 -7.67
CA ASP A 89 -9.16 4.18 -8.45
C ASP A 89 -9.12 2.90 -7.58
N LEU A 90 -8.21 2.80 -6.59
CA LEU A 90 -8.02 1.59 -5.76
C LEU A 90 -8.45 1.76 -4.30
N GLY A 91 -7.95 2.81 -3.64
CA GLY A 91 -8.14 3.03 -2.20
C GLY A 91 -9.57 3.38 -1.82
N ARG A 92 -10.29 4.12 -2.67
CA ARG A 92 -11.71 4.45 -2.46
C ARG A 92 -12.57 3.20 -2.39
N GLY A 93 -12.38 2.24 -3.31
CA GLY A 93 -13.12 0.98 -3.31
C GLY A 93 -12.87 0.15 -2.05
N VAL A 94 -11.60 0.08 -1.59
CA VAL A 94 -11.24 -0.54 -0.30
C VAL A 94 -11.99 0.12 0.85
N LEU A 95 -12.02 1.45 0.90
CA LEU A 95 -12.69 2.18 1.97
C LEU A 95 -14.22 2.00 1.92
N GLU A 96 -14.84 2.08 0.74
CA GLU A 96 -16.28 1.88 0.54
C GLU A 96 -16.73 0.47 0.99
N ASN A 97 -15.98 -0.56 0.61
CA ASN A 97 -16.25 -1.93 1.03
C ASN A 97 -16.07 -2.11 2.55
N ALA A 98 -15.04 -1.52 3.15
CA ALA A 98 -14.85 -1.54 4.60
C ALA A 98 -16.03 -0.89 5.33
N TRP A 99 -16.54 0.23 4.83
CA TRP A 99 -17.74 0.88 5.37
C TRP A 99 -19.04 0.09 5.18
N ALA A 100 -19.09 -0.79 4.18
CA ALA A 100 -20.19 -1.73 3.97
C ALA A 100 -20.08 -2.99 4.85
N GLY A 101 -18.99 -3.14 5.62
CA GLY A 101 -18.76 -4.26 6.54
C GLY A 101 -17.99 -5.43 5.93
N TYR A 102 -17.36 -5.25 4.76
CA TYR A 102 -16.54 -6.28 4.12
C TYR A 102 -15.08 -6.21 4.56
N ASN A 103 -14.44 -7.38 4.65
CA ASN A 103 -13.00 -7.48 4.82
C ASN A 103 -12.31 -7.08 3.52
N CYS A 104 -11.41 -6.11 3.58
CA CYS A 104 -10.69 -5.61 2.42
C CYS A 104 -9.18 -5.86 2.57
N SER A 105 -8.51 -6.11 1.45
CA SER A 105 -7.06 -6.27 1.43
C SER A 105 -6.47 -5.56 0.22
N LEU A 106 -5.34 -4.89 0.44
CA LEU A 106 -4.56 -4.22 -0.60
C LEU A 106 -3.11 -4.66 -0.45
N PHE A 107 -2.59 -5.31 -1.49
CA PHE A 107 -1.19 -5.73 -1.55
C PHE A 107 -0.43 -4.82 -2.52
N ALA A 108 0.71 -4.33 -2.06
CA ALA A 108 1.66 -3.58 -2.87
C ALA A 108 2.90 -4.44 -3.11
N TYR A 109 3.21 -4.70 -4.38
CA TYR A 109 4.46 -5.35 -4.78
C TYR A 109 5.40 -4.33 -5.42
N GLY A 110 6.56 -4.13 -4.81
CA GLY A 110 7.56 -3.14 -5.24
C GLY A 110 7.40 -1.79 -4.54
N GLN A 111 8.03 -0.76 -5.11
CA GLN A 111 8.03 0.60 -4.56
C GLN A 111 6.69 1.28 -4.86
N THR A 112 5.61 0.85 -4.20
CA THR A 112 4.31 1.48 -4.33
C THR A 112 4.22 2.61 -3.31
N GLY A 113 4.04 3.84 -3.78
CA GLY A 113 3.83 5.02 -2.95
C GLY A 113 2.65 4.85 -1.98
N SER A 114 2.65 5.68 -0.95
CA SER A 114 1.76 5.73 0.23
C SER A 114 0.25 5.73 -0.07
N ILE A 115 -0.36 4.56 -0.32
CA ILE A 115 -1.84 4.43 -0.34
C ILE A 115 -2.39 4.30 1.09
N VAL A 116 -1.68 3.57 1.97
CA VAL A 116 -2.13 3.29 3.34
C VAL A 116 -2.40 4.56 4.14
N PRO A 117 -1.51 5.58 4.19
CA PRO A 117 -1.78 6.81 4.93
C PRO A 117 -3.03 7.55 4.43
N THR A 118 -3.22 7.66 3.11
CA THR A 118 -4.39 8.31 2.52
C THR A 118 -5.69 7.58 2.86
N VAL A 119 -5.70 6.24 2.84
CA VAL A 119 -6.87 5.44 3.28
C VAL A 119 -7.19 5.71 4.75
N CYS A 120 -6.18 5.75 5.62
CA CYS A 120 -6.37 6.03 7.04
C CYS A 120 -6.88 7.45 7.31
N GLU A 121 -6.38 8.44 6.57
CA GLU A 121 -6.84 9.82 6.66
C GLU A 121 -8.32 9.95 6.27
N GLU A 122 -8.70 9.39 5.12
CA GLU A 122 -10.07 9.42 4.61
C GLU A 122 -11.04 8.61 5.48
N LEU A 123 -10.57 7.53 6.11
CA LEU A 123 -11.33 6.78 7.12
C LEU A 123 -11.75 7.69 8.28
N PHE A 124 -10.79 8.42 8.88
CA PHE A 124 -11.08 9.28 10.01
C PHE A 124 -11.91 10.50 9.63
N LYS A 125 -11.69 11.11 8.45
CA LYS A 125 -12.58 12.16 7.93
C LYS A 125 -14.03 11.69 7.89
N LYS A 126 -14.28 10.51 7.33
CA LYS A 126 -15.63 9.93 7.23
C LYS A 126 -16.22 9.51 8.58
N ILE A 127 -15.40 9.13 9.55
CA ILE A 127 -15.84 8.90 10.93
C ILE A 127 -16.37 10.21 11.54
N GLU A 128 -15.63 11.31 11.41
CA GLU A 128 -16.04 12.61 11.96
C GLU A 128 -17.31 13.15 11.27
N GLU A 129 -17.39 13.08 9.94
CA GLU A 129 -18.61 13.44 9.19
C GLU A 129 -19.86 12.68 9.68
N LYS A 130 -19.69 11.39 10.02
CA LYS A 130 -20.81 10.58 10.53
C LYS A 130 -21.14 10.87 11.99
N LYS A 131 -20.16 11.22 12.83
CA LYS A 131 -20.40 11.65 14.22
C LYS A 131 -21.21 12.96 14.27
N ASP A 132 -20.90 13.89 13.38
CA ASP A 132 -21.63 15.16 13.26
C ASP A 132 -23.05 14.99 12.69
N SER A 133 -23.27 13.91 11.95
CA SER A 133 -24.59 13.55 11.46
C SER A 133 -25.47 12.99 12.60
N LYS A 134 -26.75 13.37 12.66
CA LYS A 134 -27.74 12.84 13.64
C LYS A 134 -28.00 11.32 13.54
N LYS A 135 -27.30 10.62 12.63
CA LYS A 135 -27.31 9.16 12.50
C LYS A 135 -26.20 8.61 13.39
N GLY A 136 -26.49 8.55 14.68
CA GLY A 136 -25.55 8.12 15.72
C GLY A 136 -24.87 6.78 15.41
N GLY A 137 -23.58 6.72 15.72
CA GLY A 137 -22.77 5.51 15.72
C GLY A 137 -21.46 5.77 16.46
N SER A 138 -21.05 4.84 17.32
CA SER A 138 -19.71 4.83 17.92
C SER A 138 -18.78 3.99 17.05
N TYR A 139 -17.58 4.50 16.79
CA TYR A 139 -16.56 3.81 16.01
C TYR A 139 -15.33 3.60 16.87
N GLU A 140 -14.81 2.39 16.85
CA GLU A 140 -13.54 2.03 17.48
C GLU A 140 -12.59 1.56 16.38
N VAL A 141 -11.39 2.14 16.35
CA VAL A 141 -10.37 1.80 15.35
C VAL A 141 -9.16 1.23 16.08
N PHE A 142 -8.67 0.11 15.57
CA PHE A 142 -7.49 -0.56 16.08
C PHE A 142 -6.48 -0.77 14.96
N ILE A 143 -5.19 -0.65 15.28
CA ILE A 143 -4.08 -0.89 14.37
C ILE A 143 -3.15 -1.98 14.91
N SER A 144 -2.75 -2.87 14.02
CA SER A 144 -1.66 -3.83 14.24
C SER A 144 -0.68 -3.71 13.08
N MET A 145 0.61 -3.85 13.37
CA MET A 145 1.67 -3.84 12.36
C MET A 145 2.68 -4.92 12.69
N PHE A 146 2.98 -5.80 11.75
CA PHE A 146 3.97 -6.87 11.90
C PHE A 146 4.75 -7.08 10.61
N GLU A 147 5.92 -7.69 10.73
CA GLU A 147 6.71 -8.16 9.59
C GLU A 147 6.79 -9.68 9.59
N ILE A 148 6.85 -10.26 8.40
CA ILE A 148 7.22 -11.66 8.19
C ILE A 148 8.59 -11.66 7.53
N TYR A 149 9.58 -12.21 8.21
CA TYR A 149 10.94 -12.35 7.67
C TYR A 149 11.48 -13.74 7.96
N CYS A 150 11.93 -14.45 6.90
CA CYS A 150 12.40 -15.83 6.98
C CYS A 150 11.43 -16.74 7.78
N GLU A 151 10.14 -16.69 7.43
CA GLU A 151 9.04 -17.43 8.08
C GLU A 151 8.84 -17.11 9.58
N LYS A 152 9.44 -16.04 10.10
CA LYS A 152 9.26 -15.57 11.48
C LYS A 152 8.42 -14.31 11.48
N ILE A 153 7.35 -14.33 12.27
CA ILE A 153 6.48 -13.17 12.46
C ILE A 153 7.04 -12.32 13.61
N ARG A 154 7.17 -11.02 13.41
CA ARG A 154 7.57 -10.07 14.45
C ARG A 154 6.58 -8.93 14.54
N ASP A 155 6.15 -8.65 15.75
CA ASP A 155 5.35 -7.48 16.07
C ASP A 155 6.20 -6.20 15.96
N LEU A 156 5.74 -5.25 15.17
CA LEU A 156 6.42 -3.97 14.97
C LEU A 156 5.92 -2.88 15.93
N LEU A 157 4.77 -3.06 16.59
CA LEU A 157 4.23 -2.10 17.56
C LEU A 157 4.57 -2.49 19.01
N SER A 158 5.07 -3.70 19.24
CA SER A 158 5.51 -4.13 20.57
C SER A 158 6.88 -3.55 20.94
N SER A 159 7.02 -3.13 22.20
CA SER A 159 8.31 -2.82 22.83
C SER A 159 8.98 -4.05 23.46
N LYS A 160 8.29 -5.20 23.47
CA LYS A 160 8.83 -6.44 24.03
C LYS A 160 9.82 -7.07 23.06
N GLU A 161 10.83 -7.75 23.61
CA GLU A 161 11.70 -8.57 22.78
C GLU A 161 10.87 -9.67 22.08
N PRO A 162 11.09 -9.89 20.78
CA PRO A 162 10.37 -10.91 20.04
C PRO A 162 10.72 -12.30 20.59
N PRO A 163 9.74 -13.22 20.72
CA PRO A 163 10.03 -14.59 21.12
C PRO A 163 11.06 -15.25 20.21
N LYS A 164 11.85 -16.18 20.77
CA LYS A 164 12.77 -16.99 19.97
C LYS A 164 11.99 -17.79 18.93
N GLY A 165 12.15 -17.43 17.66
CA GLY A 165 11.41 -18.02 16.53
C GLY A 165 10.23 -17.20 16.01
N GLY A 166 9.94 -16.03 16.59
CA GLY A 166 8.83 -15.16 16.19
C GLY A 166 7.50 -15.51 16.87
N LEU A 167 6.49 -14.68 16.60
CA LEU A 167 5.10 -14.94 16.98
C LEU A 167 4.55 -16.15 16.20
N LYS A 168 3.61 -16.87 16.82
CA LYS A 168 3.03 -18.08 16.24
C LYS A 168 1.81 -17.74 15.40
N LEU A 169 1.74 -18.34 14.21
CA LEU A 169 0.51 -18.37 13.42
C LEU A 169 -0.40 -19.49 13.94
N ARG A 170 -1.68 -19.19 14.16
CA ARG A 170 -2.70 -20.15 14.60
C ARG A 170 -3.94 -20.03 13.72
N GLU A 171 -4.79 -21.04 13.76
CA GLU A 171 -6.05 -21.07 13.03
C GLU A 171 -7.21 -21.18 14.02
N HIS A 172 -8.17 -20.25 13.93
CA HIS A 172 -9.40 -20.31 14.68
C HIS A 172 -10.53 -20.86 13.80
N PRO A 173 -11.36 -21.82 14.26
CA PRO A 173 -12.33 -22.54 13.42
C PRO A 173 -13.37 -21.67 12.69
N LYS A 174 -13.61 -20.45 13.15
CA LYS A 174 -14.60 -19.53 12.55
C LYS A 174 -14.00 -18.33 11.84
N THR A 175 -12.86 -17.83 12.32
CA THR A 175 -12.27 -16.55 11.87
C THR A 175 -11.01 -16.74 11.05
N GLY A 176 -10.55 -17.99 10.87
CA GLY A 176 -9.37 -18.32 10.09
C GLY A 176 -8.05 -18.07 10.81
N PHE A 177 -7.01 -17.81 10.03
CA PHE A 177 -5.66 -17.62 10.55
C PHE A 177 -5.48 -16.30 11.30
N TYR A 178 -4.74 -16.34 12.41
CA TYR A 178 -4.38 -15.18 13.20
C TYR A 178 -2.99 -15.35 13.82
N VAL A 179 -2.36 -14.22 14.13
CA VAL A 179 -1.07 -14.19 14.82
C VAL A 179 -1.31 -14.15 16.32
N GLU A 180 -0.87 -15.18 17.04
CA GLU A 180 -0.99 -15.26 18.49
C GLU A 180 -0.11 -14.19 19.16
N ASN A 181 -0.69 -13.46 20.12
CA ASN A 181 -0.03 -12.38 20.88
C ASN A 181 0.42 -11.16 20.06
N LEU A 182 -0.14 -10.95 18.86
CA LEU A 182 0.06 -9.71 18.11
C LEU A 182 -0.62 -8.54 18.84
N SER A 183 0.12 -7.44 19.01
CA SER A 183 -0.40 -6.20 19.58
C SER A 183 -1.45 -5.57 18.66
N SER A 184 -2.53 -5.11 19.28
CA SER A 184 -3.59 -4.32 18.67
C SER A 184 -3.73 -3.04 19.49
N ALA A 185 -3.36 -1.91 18.89
CA ALA A 185 -3.38 -0.60 19.55
C ALA A 185 -4.64 0.17 19.16
N PRO A 186 -5.45 0.66 20.11
CA PRO A 186 -6.56 1.56 19.79
C PRO A 186 -6.00 2.91 19.30
N VAL A 187 -6.66 3.48 18.30
CA VAL A 187 -6.32 4.78 17.71
C VAL A 187 -7.57 5.63 17.52
N ASN A 188 -7.48 6.92 17.82
CA ASN A 188 -8.61 7.85 17.78
C ASN A 188 -8.47 8.93 16.69
N SER A 189 -7.34 8.95 15.97
CA SER A 189 -7.10 9.90 14.89
C SER A 189 -6.12 9.36 13.85
N TYR A 190 -6.10 9.98 12.67
CA TYR A 190 -5.08 9.71 11.65
C TYR A 190 -3.66 9.96 12.17
N LYS A 191 -3.49 11.00 13.00
CA LYS A 191 -2.18 11.32 13.60
C LYS A 191 -1.66 10.18 14.47
N GLU A 192 -2.51 9.57 15.29
CA GLU A 192 -2.12 8.41 16.10
C GLU A 192 -1.75 7.20 15.22
N ILE A 193 -2.44 7.00 14.09
CA ILE A 193 -2.04 5.98 13.11
C ILE A 193 -0.65 6.28 12.53
N GLU A 194 -0.40 7.53 12.13
CA GLU A 194 0.89 7.95 11.57
C GLU A 194 2.03 7.72 12.56
N GLU A 195 1.85 8.09 13.82
CA GLU A 195 2.81 7.84 14.91
C GLU A 195 3.09 6.34 15.10
N MET A 196 2.05 5.49 15.02
CA MET A 196 2.20 4.02 15.10
C MET A 196 2.95 3.44 13.89
N ILE A 197 2.66 3.93 12.68
CA ILE A 197 3.36 3.52 11.44
C ILE A 197 4.84 3.93 11.50
N GLU A 198 5.13 5.15 11.98
CA GLU A 198 6.50 5.61 12.18
C GLU A 198 7.24 4.75 13.20
N GLN A 199 6.60 4.45 14.34
CA GLN A 199 7.17 3.58 15.38
C GLN A 199 7.48 2.19 14.82
N GLY A 200 6.53 1.58 14.11
CA GLY A 200 6.73 0.28 13.48
C GLY A 200 7.83 0.29 12.42
N THR A 201 7.94 1.38 11.65
CA THR A 201 9.01 1.57 10.65
C THR A 201 10.39 1.73 11.30
N LYS A 202 10.49 2.44 12.42
CA LYS A 202 11.72 2.54 13.23
C LYS A 202 12.12 1.17 13.76
N ASN A 203 11.17 0.43 14.33
CA ASN A 203 11.39 -0.92 14.86
C ASN A 203 11.87 -1.90 13.78
N ARG A 204 11.29 -1.84 12.57
CA ARG A 204 11.74 -2.59 11.39
C ARG A 204 13.18 -2.23 10.99
N THR A 205 13.55 -0.95 11.03
CA THR A 205 14.89 -0.50 10.67
C THR A 205 15.94 -0.97 11.68
N ILE A 206 15.65 -0.89 12.99
CA ILE A 206 16.51 -1.39 14.06
C ILE A 206 16.68 -2.92 13.94
N ALA A 207 15.59 -3.63 13.62
CA ALA A 207 15.63 -5.06 13.34
C ALA A 207 16.57 -5.37 12.17
N ALA A 208 16.41 -4.65 11.06
CA ALA A 208 17.28 -4.77 9.90
C ALA A 208 18.74 -4.48 10.26
N THR A 209 19.07 -3.46 11.05
CA THR A 209 20.48 -3.22 11.45
C THR A 209 21.04 -4.31 12.37
N ASN A 210 20.21 -4.89 13.25
CA ASN A 210 20.62 -5.97 14.15
C ASN A 210 20.70 -7.34 13.45
N MET A 211 19.95 -7.53 12.36
CA MET A 211 19.91 -8.77 11.56
C MET A 211 20.82 -8.71 10.33
N ASN A 212 21.11 -7.51 9.80
CA ASN A 212 21.86 -7.30 8.56
C ASN A 212 23.31 -6.88 8.80
N ALA A 213 24.09 -7.79 9.38
CA ALA A 213 25.41 -8.05 8.81
C ALA A 213 25.30 -8.74 7.42
N THR A 214 24.10 -9.18 6.99
CA THR A 214 23.87 -9.69 5.63
C THR A 214 22.39 -9.63 5.21
N SER A 215 22.09 -8.87 4.13
CA SER A 215 20.92 -9.00 3.22
C SER A 215 19.74 -8.01 3.32
N SER A 216 19.41 -7.39 2.19
CA SER A 216 18.30 -6.45 1.95
C SER A 216 16.95 -7.14 1.62
N ARG A 217 16.63 -8.26 2.27
CA ARG A 217 15.38 -8.99 2.04
C ARG A 217 14.29 -8.53 2.99
#